data_AF-A0A7S1AKC5-F1
#
_entry.id   AF-A0A7S1AKC5-F1
#
_cell.length_a   1.000
_cell.length_b   1.000
_cell.length_c   1.000
_cell.angle_alpha   90.00
_cell.angle_beta   90.00
_cell.angle_gamma   90.00
#
_symmetry.space_group_name_H-M   'P 1'
#
loop_
_entity.id
_entity.type
_entity.pdbx_description
1 polymer ?
#
loop_
_entity_poly.entity_id
_entity_poly.type
_entity_poly.pdbx_seq_one_letter_code
_entity_poly.pdbx_strand_id
1 'polypeptide(L)'
;MRSSHFRAWRCPLFVLVFFVVVFVLDSKCCLPHPLSGKPAHGTCLTIPSVREFYHEQLRQWEHRAEQYKAEIANVSSGESMSGLHGSGSGLCRLADASINARYQARVQSRLKGSAMLHWQLLVRDMWAYTSLAPFEPQSMRERQRMKLRSIQMGEPKEEDVCLGLVSSSTRSNRHVDAAVEAIKVAPPSYTQELLRIFLAPTSFGVAAAYVLEVSFSLCW
;
A
#
# COMPACT_ATOMS: atom_id res chain seq x y z
N MET A 1 -36.87 -34.83 12.46
CA MET A 1 -36.16 -33.65 11.89
C MET A 1 -36.08 -32.55 12.96
N ARG A 2 -35.05 -32.52 13.81
CA ARG A 2 -34.89 -31.42 14.82
C ARG A 2 -33.45 -31.19 15.32
N SER A 3 -32.43 -31.78 14.70
CA SER A 3 -31.03 -31.66 15.16
C SER A 3 -30.07 -30.92 14.23
N SER A 4 -30.51 -30.48 13.04
CA SER A 4 -29.62 -29.81 12.07
C SER A 4 -29.28 -28.36 12.46
N HIS A 5 -30.21 -27.61 13.07
CA HIS A 5 -29.99 -26.21 13.42
C HIS A 5 -28.94 -25.98 14.52
N PHE A 6 -28.75 -26.92 15.44
CA PHE A 6 -27.74 -26.81 16.50
C PHE A 6 -26.32 -27.14 16.02
N ARG A 7 -26.19 -27.80 14.86
CA ARG A 7 -24.89 -28.17 14.30
C ARG A 7 -24.27 -27.02 13.50
N ALA A 8 -25.10 -26.17 12.87
CA ALA A 8 -24.76 -25.10 11.91
C ALA A 8 -24.00 -23.86 12.47
N TRP A 9 -23.35 -23.98 13.62
CA TRP A 9 -22.63 -22.87 14.27
C TRP A 9 -21.16 -23.18 14.53
N ARG A 10 -20.71 -24.40 14.23
CA ARG A 10 -19.34 -24.83 14.55
C ARG A 10 -18.32 -24.09 13.70
N CYS A 11 -18.57 -23.96 12.40
CA CYS A 11 -17.66 -23.27 11.49
C CYS A 11 -17.64 -21.75 11.73
N PRO A 12 -18.79 -21.04 11.83
CA PRO A 12 -18.83 -19.61 12.20
C PRO A 12 -18.13 -19.29 13.52
N LEU A 13 -18.34 -20.12 14.55
CA LEU A 13 -17.72 -19.91 15.87
C LEU A 13 -16.20 -20.08 15.79
N PHE A 14 -15.71 -21.10 15.08
CA PHE A 14 -14.28 -21.28 14.87
C PHE A 14 -13.65 -20.08 14.15
N VAL A 15 -14.30 -19.58 13.09
CA VAL A 15 -13.85 -18.39 12.36
C VAL A 15 -13.83 -17.16 13.25
N LEU A 16 -14.87 -16.95 14.06
CA LEU A 16 -14.92 -15.84 15.02
C LEU A 16 -13.76 -15.90 16.02
N VAL A 17 -13.55 -17.06 16.66
CA VAL A 17 -12.46 -17.28 17.61
C VAL A 17 -11.10 -17.05 16.96
N PHE A 18 -10.91 -17.55 15.73
CA PHE A 18 -9.70 -17.30 14.95
C PHE A 18 -9.44 -15.81 14.76
N PHE A 19 -10.43 -15.03 14.30
CA PHE A 19 -10.27 -13.58 14.13
C PHE A 19 -10.01 -12.84 15.44
N VAL A 20 -10.61 -13.27 16.56
CA VAL A 20 -10.32 -12.71 17.88
C VAL A 20 -8.87 -12.96 18.29
N VAL A 21 -8.35 -14.18 18.10
CA VAL A 21 -6.95 -14.51 18.39
C VAL A 21 -6.02 -13.67 17.52
N VAL A 22 -6.27 -13.58 16.22
CA VAL A 22 -5.48 -12.77 15.29
C VAL A 22 -5.52 -11.29 15.67
N PHE A 23 -6.68 -10.75 16.03
CA PHE A 23 -6.82 -9.36 16.52
C PHE A 23 -5.97 -9.11 17.77
N VAL A 24 -6.01 -10.00 18.76
CA VAL A 24 -5.22 -9.87 19.98
C VAL A 24 -3.72 -9.89 19.64
N LEU A 25 -3.28 -10.80 18.78
CA LEU A 25 -1.88 -10.88 18.35
C LEU A 25 -1.44 -9.63 17.56
N ASP A 26 -2.29 -9.09 16.67
CA ASP A 26 -2.00 -7.87 15.91
C ASP A 26 -1.94 -6.64 16.84
N SER A 27 -2.85 -6.55 17.82
CA SER A 27 -2.87 -5.47 18.82
C SER A 27 -1.61 -5.43 19.70
N LYS A 28 -0.93 -6.57 19.81
CA LYS A 28 0.36 -6.72 20.52
C LYS A 28 1.57 -6.67 19.59
N CYS A 29 1.38 -6.37 18.30
CA CYS A 29 2.46 -6.33 17.31
C CYS A 29 3.22 -7.67 17.17
N CYS A 30 2.55 -8.79 17.47
CA CYS A 30 3.18 -10.11 17.45
C CYS A 30 3.07 -10.81 16.09
N LEU A 31 2.22 -10.30 15.20
CA LEU A 31 2.04 -10.89 13.88
C LEU A 31 3.17 -10.49 12.91
N PRO A 32 3.64 -11.43 12.08
CA PRO A 32 4.59 -11.11 11.03
C PRO A 32 3.91 -10.28 9.93
N HIS A 33 4.59 -9.25 9.44
CA HIS A 33 4.15 -8.53 8.26
C HIS A 33 4.41 -9.38 7.01
N PRO A 34 3.46 -9.38 6.04
CA PRO A 34 3.68 -10.06 4.77
C PRO A 34 4.93 -9.50 4.07
N LEU A 35 5.72 -10.41 3.49
CA LEU A 35 6.87 -10.10 2.61
C LEU A 35 8.04 -9.32 3.25
N SER A 36 8.01 -9.02 4.55
CA SER A 36 9.05 -8.20 5.19
C SER A 36 9.38 -8.59 6.64
N GLY A 37 8.74 -9.62 7.20
CA GLY A 37 9.09 -10.17 8.51
C GLY A 37 8.54 -9.37 9.70
N LYS A 38 9.31 -9.29 10.81
CA LYS A 38 8.88 -8.66 12.07
C LYS A 38 8.78 -7.12 11.92
N PRO A 39 7.89 -6.45 12.69
CA PRO A 39 7.74 -5.00 12.65
C PRO A 39 9.05 -4.28 13.02
N ALA A 40 9.28 -3.12 12.40
CA ALA A 40 10.49 -2.33 12.60
C ALA A 40 10.50 -1.71 14.01
N HIS A 41 11.26 -2.30 14.94
CA HIS A 41 11.45 -1.85 16.33
C HIS A 41 10.18 -1.84 17.20
N GLY A 42 9.43 -2.95 17.22
CA GLY A 42 8.45 -3.26 18.28
C GLY A 42 7.31 -2.24 18.50
N THR A 43 7.13 -1.31 17.57
CA THR A 43 6.17 -0.21 17.69
C THR A 43 5.21 -0.29 16.51
N CYS A 44 3.95 -0.62 16.81
CA CYS A 44 2.86 -0.42 15.85
C CYS A 44 2.28 0.98 16.06
N LEU A 45 2.33 1.76 15.00
CA LEU A 45 1.78 3.09 14.91
C LEU A 45 0.32 3.03 14.45
N THR A 46 -0.45 4.04 14.84
CA THR A 46 -1.80 4.28 14.30
C THR A 46 -1.72 4.65 12.82
N ILE A 47 -2.83 4.50 12.09
CA ILE A 47 -2.92 4.84 10.66
C ILE A 47 -2.45 6.28 10.39
N PRO A 48 -2.86 7.32 11.16
CA PRO A 48 -2.36 8.68 10.97
C PRO A 48 -0.84 8.78 11.10
N SER A 49 -0.25 8.15 12.12
CA SER A 49 1.20 8.20 12.35
C SER A 49 1.99 7.41 11.29
N VAL A 50 1.48 6.26 10.84
CA VAL A 50 2.05 5.52 9.69
C VAL A 50 2.05 6.41 8.44
N ARG A 51 0.96 7.14 8.24
CA ARG A 51 0.81 8.03 7.08
C ARG A 51 1.75 9.22 7.16
N GLU A 52 1.88 9.84 8.33
CA GLU A 52 2.82 10.93 8.55
C GLU A 52 4.26 10.49 8.26
N PHE A 53 4.65 9.32 8.76
CA PHE A 53 5.95 8.71 8.45
C PHE A 53 6.14 8.50 6.93
N TYR A 54 5.11 8.01 6.24
CA TYR A 54 5.16 7.86 4.78
C TYR A 54 5.38 9.20 4.06
N HIS A 55 4.66 10.25 4.48
CA HIS A 55 4.80 11.58 3.86
C HIS A 55 6.18 12.17 4.12
N GLU A 56 6.73 11.97 5.30
CA GLU A 56 8.08 12.44 5.62
C GLU A 56 9.13 11.80 4.70
N GLN A 57 9.01 10.48 4.46
CA GLN A 57 9.87 9.78 3.49
C GLN A 57 9.73 10.34 2.07
N LEU A 58 8.51 10.72 1.65
CA LEU A 58 8.30 11.34 0.35
C LEU A 58 8.91 12.74 0.25
N ARG A 59 8.83 13.57 1.29
CA ARG A 59 9.44 14.91 1.31
C ARG A 59 10.95 14.84 1.21
N GLN A 60 11.56 13.91 1.95
CA GLN A 60 13.00 13.66 1.87
C GLN A 60 13.43 13.17 0.49
N TRP A 61 12.60 12.39 -0.18
CA TRP A 61 12.86 11.99 -1.56
C TRP A 61 12.67 13.15 -2.53
N GLU A 62 11.63 13.97 -2.37
CA GLU A 62 11.35 15.15 -3.20
C GLU A 62 12.54 16.11 -3.22
N HIS A 63 13.11 16.42 -2.05
CA HIS A 63 14.29 17.29 -1.98
C HIS A 63 15.49 16.71 -2.75
N ARG A 64 15.76 15.40 -2.61
CA ARG A 64 16.82 14.71 -3.36
C ARG A 64 16.54 14.66 -4.87
N ALA A 65 15.29 14.42 -5.26
CA ALA A 65 14.90 14.34 -6.66
C ALA A 65 15.08 15.69 -7.37
N GLU A 66 14.78 16.82 -6.71
CA GLU A 66 15.03 18.15 -7.26
C GLU A 66 16.53 18.46 -7.42
N GLN A 67 17.37 18.03 -6.47
CA GLN A 67 18.83 18.13 -6.61
C GLN A 67 19.32 17.36 -7.84
N TYR A 68 18.88 16.11 -8.00
CA TYR A 68 19.25 15.31 -9.17
C TYR A 68 18.73 15.90 -10.49
N LYS A 69 17.53 16.52 -10.51
CA LYS A 69 17.05 17.23 -11.71
C LYS A 69 17.96 18.40 -12.10
N ALA A 70 18.42 19.18 -11.11
CA ALA A 70 19.33 20.28 -11.35
C ALA A 70 20.69 19.79 -11.85
N GLU A 71 21.20 18.69 -11.29
CA GLU A 71 22.42 18.03 -11.78
C GLU A 71 22.27 17.53 -13.23
N ILE A 72 21.15 16.88 -13.57
CA ILE A 72 20.85 16.42 -14.94
C ILE A 72 20.85 17.59 -15.93
N ALA A 73 20.31 18.74 -15.53
CA ALA A 73 20.27 19.93 -16.39
C ALA A 73 21.65 20.56 -16.61
N ASN A 74 22.56 20.42 -15.63
CA ASN A 74 23.89 21.02 -15.65
C ASN A 74 24.97 20.09 -16.25
N VAL A 75 24.76 18.78 -16.22
CA VAL A 75 25.70 17.81 -16.78
C VAL A 75 25.47 17.71 -18.30
N SER A 76 26.43 18.24 -19.05
CA SER A 76 26.52 18.00 -20.50
C SER A 76 26.65 16.50 -20.76
N SER A 77 25.82 15.98 -21.66
CA SER A 77 25.64 14.58 -22.03
C SER A 77 26.96 13.78 -22.10
N GLY A 78 27.33 13.09 -21.01
CA GLY A 78 28.53 12.24 -21.00
C GLY A 78 29.01 11.77 -19.63
N GLU A 79 28.81 12.56 -18.57
CA GLU A 79 29.21 12.13 -17.23
C GLU A 79 28.13 11.26 -16.57
N SER A 80 28.52 10.05 -16.18
CA SER A 80 27.64 9.17 -15.41
C SER A 80 27.38 9.79 -14.04
N MET A 81 26.15 10.24 -13.80
CA MET A 81 25.72 10.65 -12.46
C MET A 81 26.02 9.54 -11.46
N SER A 82 26.81 9.89 -10.45
CA SER A 82 27.13 9.02 -9.33
C SER A 82 25.87 8.90 -8.45
N GLY A 83 25.20 7.74 -8.45
CA GLY A 83 24.12 7.44 -7.50
C GLY A 83 22.80 6.95 -8.11
N LEU A 84 22.55 7.14 -9.41
CA LEU A 84 21.34 6.62 -10.07
C LEU A 84 21.68 5.34 -10.86
N HIS A 85 21.09 4.19 -10.57
CA HIS A 85 21.32 2.98 -11.35
C HIS A 85 20.20 2.75 -12.38
N GLY A 86 20.54 2.38 -13.62
CA GLY A 86 19.58 2.09 -14.68
C GLY A 86 20.11 2.36 -16.09
N SER A 87 19.33 1.96 -17.11
CA SER A 87 19.61 2.24 -18.53
C SER A 87 18.72 3.39 -19.03
N GLY A 88 19.23 4.23 -19.93
CA GLY A 88 18.51 5.34 -20.55
C GLY A 88 18.99 6.74 -20.14
N SER A 89 18.20 7.76 -20.48
CA SER A 89 18.49 9.16 -20.17
C SER A 89 18.56 9.42 -18.66
N GLY A 90 19.25 10.49 -18.23
CA GLY A 90 19.35 10.88 -16.82
C GLY A 90 17.98 11.01 -16.14
N LEU A 91 16.98 11.54 -16.87
CA LEU A 91 15.60 11.65 -16.40
C LEU A 91 14.92 10.29 -16.19
N CYS A 92 15.16 9.31 -17.06
CA CYS A 92 14.57 7.98 -16.90
C CYS A 92 15.25 7.18 -15.80
N ARG A 93 16.57 7.34 -15.59
CA ARG A 93 17.26 6.82 -14.41
C ARG A 93 16.70 7.42 -13.12
N LEU A 94 16.41 8.72 -13.10
CA LEU A 94 15.76 9.38 -11.97
C LEU A 94 14.32 8.89 -11.76
N ALA A 95 13.58 8.61 -12.83
CA ALA A 95 12.24 8.04 -12.76
C ALA A 95 12.24 6.64 -12.14
N ASP A 96 13.14 5.76 -12.57
CA ASP A 96 13.30 4.41 -12.01
C ASP A 96 13.68 4.48 -10.52
N ALA A 97 14.63 5.35 -10.15
CA ALA A 97 14.99 5.58 -8.76
C ALA A 97 13.81 6.10 -7.93
N SER A 98 12.98 6.97 -8.52
CA SER A 98 11.80 7.53 -7.87
C SER A 98 10.69 6.50 -7.63
N ILE A 99 10.49 5.58 -8.58
CA ILE A 99 9.58 4.45 -8.42
C ILE A 99 10.04 3.57 -7.25
N ASN A 100 11.33 3.22 -7.23
CA ASN A 100 11.90 2.41 -6.15
C ASN A 100 11.82 3.11 -4.79
N ALA A 101 12.19 4.39 -4.70
CA ALA A 101 12.09 5.16 -3.46
C ALA A 101 10.67 5.19 -2.91
N ARG A 102 9.67 5.40 -3.77
CA ARG A 102 8.26 5.36 -3.38
C ARG A 102 7.82 3.97 -2.93
N TYR A 103 8.28 2.91 -3.60
CA TYR A 103 8.01 1.54 -3.20
C TYR A 103 8.58 1.25 -1.80
N GLN A 104 9.85 1.59 -1.57
CA GLN A 104 10.51 1.44 -0.26
C GLN A 104 9.80 2.24 0.83
N ALA A 105 9.42 3.49 0.55
CA ALA A 105 8.65 4.30 1.50
C ALA A 105 7.32 3.64 1.89
N ARG A 106 6.59 3.05 0.93
CA ARG A 106 5.35 2.30 1.22
C ARG A 106 5.62 1.07 2.10
N VAL A 107 6.61 0.27 1.76
CA VAL A 107 6.97 -0.96 2.50
C VAL A 107 7.36 -0.62 3.94
N GLN A 108 8.27 0.34 4.11
CA GLN A 108 8.73 0.76 5.44
C GLN A 108 7.60 1.35 6.28
N SER A 109 6.71 2.14 5.68
CA SER A 109 5.55 2.68 6.40
C SER A 109 4.58 1.58 6.83
N ARG A 110 4.34 0.59 5.96
CA ARG A 110 3.48 -0.57 6.29
C ARG A 110 4.05 -1.42 7.42
N LEU A 111 5.37 -1.56 7.49
CA LEU A 111 6.07 -2.25 8.59
C LEU A 111 5.96 -1.54 9.95
N LYS A 112 5.57 -0.27 9.95
CA LYS A 112 5.28 0.50 11.16
C LYS A 112 3.82 0.40 11.59
N GLY A 113 2.93 -0.09 10.73
CA GLY A 113 1.52 -0.28 11.04
C GLY A 113 1.22 -1.66 11.61
N SER A 114 -0.04 -2.08 11.57
CA SER A 114 -0.43 -3.46 11.90
C SER A 114 -0.23 -4.42 10.73
N ALA A 115 -0.09 -5.72 11.01
CA ALA A 115 0.06 -6.73 9.98
C ALA A 115 -1.21 -6.86 9.13
N MET A 116 -2.38 -6.72 9.76
CA MET A 116 -3.66 -6.76 9.05
C MET A 116 -3.83 -5.56 8.10
N LEU A 117 -3.45 -4.36 8.53
CA LEU A 117 -3.46 -3.18 7.67
C LEU A 117 -2.52 -3.39 6.47
N HIS A 118 -1.33 -3.96 6.69
CA HIS A 118 -0.40 -4.28 5.60
C HIS A 118 -1.07 -5.22 4.58
N TRP A 119 -1.71 -6.30 5.02
CA TRP A 119 -2.45 -7.21 4.15
C TRP A 119 -3.54 -6.52 3.34
N GLN A 120 -4.38 -5.69 3.97
CA GLN A 120 -5.43 -4.96 3.27
C GLN A 120 -4.87 -4.02 2.19
N LEU A 121 -3.77 -3.34 2.50
CA LEU A 121 -3.11 -2.45 1.54
C LEU A 121 -2.46 -3.22 0.37
N LEU A 122 -1.96 -4.44 0.59
CA LEU A 122 -1.50 -5.31 -0.49
C LEU A 122 -2.64 -5.75 -1.39
N VAL A 123 -3.77 -6.20 -0.82
CA VAL A 123 -4.97 -6.59 -1.60
C VAL A 123 -5.47 -5.41 -2.43
N ARG A 124 -5.56 -4.22 -1.82
CA ARG A 124 -5.92 -3.00 -2.53
C ARG A 124 -4.95 -2.66 -3.66
N ASP A 125 -3.64 -2.80 -3.45
CA ASP A 125 -2.65 -2.53 -4.49
C ASP A 125 -2.78 -3.54 -5.65
N MET A 126 -2.96 -4.84 -5.36
CA MET A 126 -3.20 -5.85 -6.41
C MET A 126 -4.44 -5.51 -7.24
N TRP A 127 -5.52 -5.04 -6.59
CA TRP A 127 -6.74 -4.62 -7.29
C TRP A 127 -6.52 -3.35 -8.13
N ALA A 128 -5.91 -2.31 -7.53
CA ALA A 128 -5.77 -0.99 -8.17
C ALA A 128 -4.72 -0.95 -9.30
N TYR A 129 -3.80 -1.93 -9.32
CA TYR A 129 -2.74 -2.05 -10.31
C TYR A 129 -2.86 -3.31 -11.17
N THR A 130 -3.87 -4.16 -10.91
CA THR A 130 -4.14 -5.42 -11.63
C THR A 130 -2.87 -6.27 -11.84
N SER A 131 -1.95 -6.24 -10.87
CA SER A 131 -0.63 -6.85 -10.98
C SER A 131 -0.15 -7.32 -9.60
N LEU A 132 0.57 -8.43 -9.59
CA LEU A 132 1.28 -8.95 -8.43
C LEU A 132 2.60 -8.19 -8.17
N ALA A 133 3.11 -7.48 -9.18
CA ALA A 133 4.31 -6.64 -9.12
C ALA A 133 3.98 -5.18 -9.53
N PRO A 134 3.14 -4.47 -8.74
CA PRO A 134 2.54 -3.19 -9.14
C PRO A 134 3.52 -2.01 -9.24
N PHE A 135 4.77 -2.18 -8.79
CA PHE A 135 5.80 -1.12 -8.74
C PHE A 135 7.03 -1.45 -9.58
N GLU A 136 6.92 -2.38 -10.54
CA GLU A 136 7.98 -2.57 -11.51
C GLU A 136 8.15 -1.32 -12.41
N PRO A 137 9.38 -0.91 -12.73
CA PRO A 137 9.62 0.27 -13.54
C PRO A 137 8.90 0.26 -14.89
N GLN A 138 8.84 -0.91 -15.55
CA GLN A 138 8.19 -1.06 -16.86
C GLN A 138 6.67 -0.87 -16.76
N SER A 139 6.00 -1.53 -15.81
CA SER A 139 4.55 -1.42 -15.63
C SER A 139 4.13 0.01 -15.25
N MET A 140 4.94 0.70 -14.45
CA MET A 140 4.72 2.10 -14.11
C MET A 140 4.91 3.04 -15.31
N ARG A 141 5.93 2.80 -16.15
CA ARG A 141 6.13 3.54 -17.41
C ARG A 141 4.98 3.35 -18.39
N GLU A 142 4.52 2.12 -18.58
CA GLU A 142 3.38 1.82 -19.46
C GLU A 142 2.10 2.50 -18.96
N ARG A 143 1.84 2.45 -17.65
CA ARG A 143 0.68 3.13 -17.06
C ARG A 143 0.75 4.65 -17.23
N GLN A 144 1.93 5.24 -17.04
CA GLN A 144 2.12 6.67 -17.27
C GLN A 144 1.99 7.03 -18.76
N ARG A 145 2.49 6.18 -19.66
CA ARG A 145 2.32 6.33 -21.12
C ARG A 145 0.85 6.28 -21.51
N MET A 146 0.08 5.33 -20.99
CA MET A 146 -1.37 5.26 -21.21
C MET A 146 -2.08 6.52 -20.70
N LYS A 147 -1.71 7.02 -19.52
CA LYS A 147 -2.26 8.26 -18.97
C LYS A 147 -1.96 9.47 -19.85
N LEU A 148 -0.72 9.61 -20.33
CA LEU A 148 -0.35 10.71 -21.22
C LEU A 148 -1.06 10.61 -22.58
N ARG A 149 -1.18 9.41 -23.16
CA ARG A 149 -1.98 9.17 -24.39
C ARG A 149 -3.45 9.54 -24.23
N SER A 150 -4.02 9.44 -23.02
CA SER A 150 -5.41 9.84 -22.78
C SER A 150 -5.61 11.37 -22.75
N ILE A 151 -4.53 12.13 -22.58
CA ILE A 151 -4.55 13.61 -22.47
C ILE A 151 -4.02 14.26 -23.75
N GLN A 152 -3.04 13.65 -24.40
CA GLN A 152 -2.38 14.15 -25.60
C GLN A 152 -2.84 13.33 -26.81
N MET A 153 -3.19 13.98 -27.93
CA MET A 153 -3.58 13.33 -29.19
C MET A 153 -2.36 12.77 -29.96
N GLY A 154 -1.47 12.04 -29.30
CA GLY A 154 -0.24 11.52 -29.91
C GLY A 154 0.54 10.57 -29.01
N GLU A 155 1.59 9.95 -29.57
CA GLU A 155 2.50 9.11 -28.80
C GLU A 155 3.43 9.99 -27.93
N PRO A 156 3.40 9.85 -26.59
CA PRO A 156 4.20 10.68 -25.71
C PRO A 156 5.68 10.32 -25.82
N LYS A 157 6.55 11.34 -25.80
CA LYS A 157 7.99 11.14 -25.76
C LYS A 157 8.41 10.42 -24.49
N GLU A 158 9.47 9.63 -24.57
CA GLU A 158 9.96 8.87 -23.41
C GLU A 158 10.38 9.78 -22.24
N GLU A 159 10.96 10.94 -22.56
CA GLU A 159 11.33 11.97 -21.59
C GLU A 159 10.11 12.51 -20.83
N ASP A 160 8.99 12.73 -21.51
CA ASP A 160 7.74 13.21 -20.88
C ASP A 160 7.13 12.15 -19.95
N VAL A 161 7.25 10.87 -20.33
CA VAL A 161 6.84 9.74 -19.49
C VAL A 161 7.70 9.71 -18.22
N CYS A 162 9.03 9.81 -18.36
CA CYS A 162 9.96 9.77 -17.24
C CYS A 162 9.80 10.99 -16.31
N LEU A 163 9.68 12.19 -16.87
CA LEU A 163 9.41 13.41 -16.10
C LEU A 163 8.07 13.34 -15.36
N GLY A 164 7.03 12.83 -16.03
CA GLY A 164 5.73 12.60 -15.44
C GLY A 164 5.77 11.61 -14.27
N LEU A 165 6.59 10.56 -14.37
CA LEU A 165 6.82 9.61 -13.26
C LEU A 165 7.49 10.27 -12.07
N VAL A 166 8.58 11.03 -12.29
CA VAL A 166 9.27 11.75 -11.22
C VAL A 166 8.30 12.71 -10.51
N SER A 167 7.56 13.54 -11.26
CA SER A 167 6.55 14.44 -10.69
C SER A 167 5.46 13.68 -9.92
N SER A 168 4.97 12.56 -10.46
CA SER A 168 3.93 11.77 -9.79
C SER A 168 4.41 11.09 -8.50
N SER A 169 5.72 10.86 -8.38
CA SER A 169 6.34 10.16 -7.26
C SER A 169 6.52 11.07 -6.04
N THR A 170 6.81 12.36 -6.27
CA THR A 170 7.02 13.37 -5.23
C THR A 170 5.72 14.06 -4.82
N ARG A 171 4.72 14.11 -5.71
CA ARG A 171 3.45 14.76 -5.41
C ARG A 171 2.70 14.04 -4.28
N SER A 172 2.56 14.70 -3.14
CA SER A 172 1.62 14.27 -2.09
C SER A 172 0.19 14.34 -2.63
N ASN A 173 -0.65 13.42 -2.20
CA ASN A 173 -2.06 13.42 -2.61
C ASN A 173 -2.81 14.42 -1.72
N ARG A 174 -2.57 15.73 -1.93
CA ARG A 174 -3.09 16.84 -1.11
C ARG A 174 -4.59 16.75 -0.83
N HIS A 175 -5.37 16.19 -1.74
CA HIS A 175 -6.80 15.97 -1.53
C HIS A 175 -7.08 14.99 -0.38
N VAL A 176 -6.31 13.90 -0.31
CA VAL A 176 -6.41 12.92 0.78
C VAL A 176 -5.84 13.51 2.06
N ASP A 177 -4.85 14.39 1.98
CA ASP A 177 -4.25 15.07 3.14
C ASP A 177 -5.29 16.00 3.79
N ALA A 178 -5.94 16.85 2.98
CA ALA A 178 -7.03 17.73 3.41
C ALA A 178 -8.23 16.95 3.99
N ALA A 179 -8.58 15.79 3.43
CA ALA A 179 -9.66 14.95 3.96
C ALA A 179 -9.34 14.37 5.35
N VAL A 180 -8.06 14.13 5.65
CA VAL A 180 -7.63 13.64 6.97
C VAL A 180 -7.50 14.79 7.96
N GLU A 181 -6.97 15.94 7.55
CA GLU A 181 -6.91 17.15 8.38
C GLU A 181 -8.30 17.70 8.73
N ALA A 182 -9.29 17.52 7.84
CA ALA A 182 -10.68 17.88 8.11
C ALA A 182 -11.32 17.06 9.24
N ILE A 183 -10.79 15.87 9.55
CA ILE A 183 -11.24 15.05 10.68
C ILE A 183 -10.54 15.58 11.95
N LYS A 184 -11.03 16.69 12.49
CA LYS A 184 -10.56 17.33 13.74
C LYS A 184 -10.82 16.54 15.03
N VAL A 185 -11.23 15.28 14.93
CA VAL A 185 -11.49 14.43 16.11
C VAL A 185 -10.16 13.87 16.58
N ALA A 186 -9.93 13.85 17.89
CA ALA A 186 -8.76 13.20 18.48
C ALA A 186 -8.54 11.83 17.81
N PRO A 187 -7.31 11.53 17.34
CA PRO A 187 -7.06 10.30 16.60
C PRO A 187 -7.48 9.11 17.46
N PRO A 188 -8.23 8.14 16.91
CA PRO A 188 -8.66 6.96 17.65
C PRO A 188 -7.44 6.22 18.21
N SER A 189 -7.63 5.54 19.35
CA SER A 189 -6.56 4.70 19.88
C SER A 189 -6.22 3.59 18.89
N TYR A 190 -4.98 3.09 18.95
CA TYR A 190 -4.52 1.99 18.08
C TYR A 190 -5.45 0.77 18.11
N THR A 191 -5.97 0.42 19.30
CA THR A 191 -6.91 -0.69 19.45
C THR A 191 -8.28 -0.41 18.82
N GLN A 192 -8.77 0.82 18.87
CA GLN A 192 -10.02 1.22 18.20
C GLN A 192 -9.88 1.20 16.68
N GLU A 193 -8.74 1.61 16.14
CA GLU A 193 -8.46 1.51 14.70
C GLU A 193 -8.43 0.04 14.24
N LEU A 194 -7.70 -0.81 14.97
CA LEU A 194 -7.66 -2.23 14.70
C LEU A 194 -9.04 -2.87 14.73
N LEU A 195 -9.89 -2.50 15.70
CA LEU A 195 -11.24 -3.05 15.77
C LEU A 195 -12.04 -2.75 14.50
N ARG A 196 -11.93 -1.52 13.97
CA ARG A 196 -12.57 -1.13 12.71
C ARG A 196 -12.01 -1.91 11.52
N ILE A 197 -10.70 -2.10 11.46
CA ILE A 197 -10.01 -2.88 10.41
C ILE A 197 -10.49 -4.34 10.40
N PHE A 198 -10.70 -4.93 11.57
CA PHE A 198 -11.09 -6.35 11.72
C PHE A 198 -12.60 -6.59 11.57
N LEU A 199 -13.45 -5.56 11.74
CA LEU A 199 -14.90 -5.73 11.75
C LEU A 199 -15.44 -6.33 10.44
N ALA A 200 -15.09 -5.73 9.29
CA ALA A 200 -15.54 -6.18 7.97
C ALA A 200 -15.06 -7.60 7.58
N PRO A 201 -13.76 -7.95 7.68
CA PRO A 201 -13.31 -9.30 7.36
C PRO A 201 -13.87 -10.35 8.32
N THR A 202 -14.05 -10.02 9.60
CA THR A 202 -14.65 -10.93 10.58
C THR A 202 -16.13 -11.19 10.26
N SER A 203 -16.91 -10.13 10.02
CA SER A 203 -18.34 -10.28 9.69
C SER A 203 -18.55 -11.05 8.38
N PHE A 204 -17.74 -10.76 7.36
CA PHE A 204 -17.74 -11.49 6.10
C PHE A 204 -17.37 -12.96 6.29
N GLY A 205 -16.29 -13.26 7.03
CA GLY A 205 -15.83 -14.63 7.26
C GLY A 205 -16.86 -15.47 8.03
N VAL A 206 -17.49 -14.90 9.07
CA VAL A 206 -18.56 -15.56 9.82
C VAL A 206 -19.78 -15.82 8.95
N ALA A 207 -20.21 -14.84 8.15
CA ALA A 207 -21.34 -15.01 7.23
C ALA A 207 -21.07 -16.07 6.15
N ALA A 208 -19.88 -16.05 5.54
CA ALA A 208 -19.49 -17.04 4.53
C ALA A 208 -19.41 -18.45 5.11
N ALA A 209 -18.82 -18.61 6.30
CA ALA A 209 -18.76 -19.90 6.99
C ALA A 209 -20.16 -20.45 7.31
N TYR A 210 -21.08 -19.57 7.73
CA TYR A 210 -22.46 -19.93 8.03
C TYR A 210 -23.20 -20.40 6.77
N VAL A 211 -23.10 -19.62 5.68
CA VAL A 211 -23.72 -19.98 4.39
C VAL A 211 -23.20 -21.32 3.89
N LEU A 212 -21.87 -21.54 3.93
CA LEU A 212 -21.27 -22.81 3.52
C LEU A 212 -21.78 -23.97 4.37
N GLU A 213 -21.80 -23.83 5.69
CA GLU A 213 -22.25 -24.89 6.60
C GLU A 213 -23.73 -25.24 6.39
N VAL A 214 -24.59 -24.24 6.15
CA VAL A 214 -26.00 -24.44 5.80
C VAL A 214 -26.13 -25.11 4.44
N SER A 215 -25.40 -24.67 3.41
CA SER A 215 -25.43 -25.28 2.08
C SER A 215 -25.01 -26.75 2.10
N PHE A 216 -23.92 -27.09 2.80
CA PHE A 216 -23.50 -28.48 2.97
C PHE A 216 -24.53 -29.33 3.72
N SER A 217 -25.20 -28.74 4.72
CA SER A 217 -26.24 -29.45 5.49
C SER A 217 -27.56 -29.64 4.74
N LEU A 218 -27.78 -28.90 3.64
CA LEU A 218 -28.98 -29.01 2.79
C LEU A 218 -28.75 -29.88 1.55
N CYS A 219 -27.50 -29.99 1.08
CA CYS A 219 -27.12 -30.82 -0.07
C CYS A 219 -26.84 -32.29 0.28
N TRP A 220 -26.91 -32.66 1.57
CA TRP A 220 -26.72 -34.02 2.08
C TRP A 220 -27.96 -34.47 2.85
#